data_AF-A0A7V9EDD9-F1
#
_entry.id   AF-A0A7V9EDD9-F1
#
_cell.length_a   1.000
_cell.length_b   1.000
_cell.length_c   1.000
_cell.angle_alpha   90.00
_cell.angle_beta   90.00
_cell.angle_gamma   90.00
#
_symmetry.space_group_name_H-M   'P 1'
#
loop_
_entity.id
_entity.type
_entity.pdbx_description
1 polymer ?
#
loop_
_entity_poly.entity_id
_entity_poly.type
_entity_poly.pdbx_seq_one_letter_code
_entity_poly.pdbx_strand_id
1 'polypeptide(L)'
;MNKLARPAGVAAAAVLAVLGLASCGSTKLKGPQVASQMKSEALAPKGITKATVNCPAEIEAKAGAVVQCSLTSEGKKGDVTAKIADDEGTLSDYEADVDEIQLALIEQNAEEEESGLSQVDCPSSSKPKKGATFFCTGKISGSGFGVVVINQTAEDSSVKVKLQKRKLRTSQIERNITSAVKKRGINAKVSCPGTVTSQKGSVFRCTVRNPANGKQITIVAKQKDSAGNFDLKVEN
;
A
#
# COMPACT_ATOMS: atom_id res chain seq x y z
N MET A 1 -30.45 -32.07 -26.60
CA MET A 1 -31.64 -31.77 -27.41
C MET A 1 -32.37 -30.64 -26.73
N ASN A 2 -32.42 -29.46 -27.35
CA ASN A 2 -33.52 -28.50 -27.30
C ASN A 2 -33.21 -27.39 -28.31
N LYS A 3 -33.89 -27.50 -29.45
CA LYS A 3 -33.97 -26.52 -30.53
C LYS A 3 -34.98 -25.45 -30.12
N LEU A 4 -34.70 -24.19 -30.43
CA LEU A 4 -35.68 -23.12 -30.72
C LEU A 4 -34.84 -21.95 -31.29
N ALA A 5 -34.67 -21.87 -32.61
CA ALA A 5 -35.58 -21.24 -33.58
C ALA A 5 -35.28 -19.74 -33.75
N ARG A 6 -34.56 -19.43 -34.84
CA ARG A 6 -34.51 -18.11 -35.51
C ARG A 6 -35.88 -17.78 -36.10
N PRO A 7 -36.17 -16.49 -36.29
CA PRO A 7 -36.50 -16.07 -37.64
C PRO A 7 -35.66 -14.87 -38.11
N ALA A 8 -35.28 -14.94 -39.38
CA ALA A 8 -34.85 -13.82 -40.19
C ALA A 8 -36.10 -13.10 -40.76
N GLY A 9 -36.06 -11.77 -40.87
CA GLY A 9 -37.16 -11.00 -41.43
C GLY A 9 -36.83 -9.53 -41.68
N VAL A 10 -36.30 -9.26 -42.87
CA VAL A 10 -36.64 -8.20 -43.83
C VAL A 10 -36.73 -6.72 -43.39
N ALA A 11 -36.01 -5.92 -44.18
CA ALA A 11 -35.89 -4.47 -44.29
C ALA A 11 -37.15 -3.61 -44.09
N ALA A 12 -36.94 -2.44 -43.46
CA ALA A 12 -37.60 -1.19 -43.84
C ALA A 12 -36.67 -0.01 -43.52
N ALA A 13 -36.13 0.60 -44.56
CA ALA A 13 -35.47 1.90 -44.48
C ALA A 13 -36.55 2.97 -44.25
N ALA A 14 -36.55 3.57 -43.06
CA ALA A 14 -37.29 4.79 -42.78
C ALA A 14 -36.28 5.91 -42.53
N VAL A 15 -35.95 6.62 -43.62
CA VAL A 15 -35.27 7.91 -43.58
C VAL A 15 -36.26 8.91 -42.99
N LEU A 16 -36.22 9.09 -41.67
CA LEU A 16 -36.83 10.22 -40.98
C LEU A 16 -35.76 11.27 -40.76
N ALA A 17 -35.68 12.20 -41.72
CA ALA A 17 -35.00 13.47 -41.55
C ALA A 17 -35.73 14.27 -40.46
N VAL A 18 -35.25 14.15 -39.21
CA VAL A 18 -35.67 15.04 -38.14
C VAL A 18 -34.90 16.34 -38.29
N LEU A 19 -35.69 17.39 -38.50
CA LEU A 19 -35.32 18.79 -38.58
C LEU A 19 -34.29 19.16 -37.51
N GLY A 20 -33.16 19.70 -37.97
CA GLY A 20 -32.16 20.34 -37.14
C GLY A 20 -32.76 21.56 -36.44
N LEU A 21 -33.03 21.42 -35.15
CA LEU A 21 -32.94 22.54 -34.22
C LEU A 21 -31.46 22.69 -33.91
N ALA A 22 -30.73 23.39 -34.78
CA ALA A 22 -29.44 23.97 -34.43
C ALA A 22 -29.69 25.06 -33.39
N SER A 23 -29.97 24.65 -32.15
CA SER A 23 -29.70 25.44 -30.97
C SER A 23 -28.17 25.53 -30.86
N CYS A 24 -27.55 26.40 -31.65
CA CYS A 24 -26.18 26.87 -31.45
C CYS A 24 -26.15 27.76 -30.18
N GLY A 25 -26.57 27.21 -29.05
CA GLY A 25 -26.21 27.73 -27.74
C GLY A 25 -24.98 26.98 -27.32
N SER A 26 -23.86 27.68 -27.14
CA SER A 26 -22.63 27.08 -26.61
C SER A 26 -22.93 26.58 -25.19
N THR A 27 -23.18 25.27 -25.03
CA THR A 27 -23.37 24.68 -23.71
C THR A 27 -22.08 24.91 -22.92
N LYS A 28 -22.20 25.62 -21.79
CA LYS A 28 -21.08 25.86 -20.89
C LYS A 28 -21.20 24.93 -19.69
N LEU A 29 -20.18 24.10 -19.51
CA LEU A 29 -20.02 23.27 -18.32
C LEU A 29 -19.48 24.13 -17.18
N LYS A 30 -20.06 23.95 -15.99
CA LYS A 30 -19.59 24.62 -14.78
C LYS A 30 -18.46 23.80 -14.17
N GLY A 31 -17.34 24.44 -13.86
CA GLY A 31 -16.18 23.80 -13.22
C GLY A 31 -16.52 22.90 -12.03
N PRO A 32 -17.39 23.30 -11.08
CA PRO A 32 -17.79 22.45 -9.97
C PRO A 32 -18.52 21.16 -10.36
N GLN A 33 -19.31 21.18 -11.44
CA GLN A 33 -20.00 19.98 -11.93
C GLN A 33 -18.99 19.00 -12.53
N VAL A 34 -18.07 19.49 -13.36
CA VAL A 34 -16.97 18.70 -13.93
C VAL A 34 -16.09 18.11 -12.84
N ALA A 35 -15.71 18.92 -11.84
CA ALA A 35 -14.94 18.47 -10.69
C ALA A 35 -15.64 17.34 -9.93
N SER A 36 -16.96 17.43 -9.71
CA SER A 36 -17.74 16.39 -9.05
C SER A 36 -17.77 15.08 -9.85
N GLN A 37 -17.91 15.17 -11.17
CA GLN A 37 -17.93 13.99 -12.03
C GLN A 37 -16.56 13.31 -12.09
N MET A 38 -15.48 14.08 -12.24
CA MET A 38 -14.11 13.55 -12.20
C MET A 38 -13.78 12.88 -10.87
N LYS A 39 -14.27 13.41 -9.73
CA LYS A 39 -14.14 12.75 -8.43
C LYS A 39 -14.81 11.38 -8.42
N SER A 40 -16.03 11.28 -8.94
CA SER A 40 -16.80 10.03 -9.00
C SER A 40 -16.15 9.00 -9.91
N GLU A 41 -15.83 9.39 -11.15
CA GLU A 41 -15.47 8.45 -12.21
C GLU A 41 -13.96 8.12 -12.22
N ALA A 42 -13.10 9.06 -11.87
CA ALA A 42 -11.64 8.89 -11.99
C ALA A 42 -10.94 8.64 -10.64
N LEU A 43 -11.41 9.27 -9.56
CA LEU A 43 -10.69 9.31 -8.27
C LEU A 43 -11.24 8.33 -7.24
N ALA A 44 -12.57 8.23 -7.11
CA ALA A 44 -13.21 7.32 -6.15
C ALA A 44 -12.84 5.84 -6.38
N PRO A 45 -12.74 5.31 -7.63
CA PRO A 45 -12.29 3.94 -7.87
C PRO A 45 -10.84 3.69 -7.43
N LYS A 46 -10.03 4.76 -7.35
CA LYS A 46 -8.65 4.75 -6.86
C LYS A 46 -8.53 4.95 -5.34
N GLY A 47 -9.65 5.06 -4.64
CA GLY A 47 -9.72 5.30 -3.19
C GLY A 47 -9.51 6.76 -2.79
N ILE A 48 -9.33 7.66 -3.76
CA ILE A 48 -9.03 9.08 -3.54
C ILE A 48 -10.34 9.84 -3.32
N THR A 49 -10.89 9.74 -2.12
CA THR A 49 -12.21 10.31 -1.77
C THR A 49 -12.14 11.72 -1.18
N LYS A 50 -11.00 12.10 -0.60
CA LYS A 50 -10.80 13.38 0.09
C LYS A 50 -10.10 14.45 -0.76
N ALA A 51 -9.97 14.25 -2.07
CA ALA A 51 -9.32 15.21 -2.94
C ALA A 51 -10.12 16.51 -3.11
N THR A 52 -9.40 17.64 -3.12
CA THR A 52 -9.90 18.91 -3.65
C THR A 52 -9.56 18.96 -5.13
N VAL A 53 -10.56 19.14 -6.01
CA VAL A 53 -10.38 19.22 -7.46
C VAL A 53 -10.75 20.63 -7.92
N ASN A 54 -9.83 21.28 -8.62
CA ASN A 54 -9.97 22.66 -9.11
C ASN A 54 -10.00 22.65 -10.64
N CYS A 55 -11.18 22.89 -11.18
CA CYS A 55 -11.42 23.01 -12.62
C CYS A 55 -11.58 24.49 -13.02
N PRO A 56 -11.37 24.84 -14.31
CA PRO A 56 -11.75 26.14 -14.84
C PRO A 56 -13.23 26.47 -14.55
N ALA A 57 -13.52 27.74 -14.27
CA ALA A 57 -14.86 28.16 -13.84
C ALA A 57 -15.94 27.86 -14.90
N GLU A 58 -15.62 28.15 -16.16
CA GLU A 58 -16.45 27.83 -17.32
C GLU A 58 -15.63 27.03 -18.33
N ILE A 59 -16.24 25.99 -18.88
CA ILE A 59 -15.65 25.12 -19.89
C ILE A 59 -16.64 25.03 -21.05
N GLU A 60 -16.18 25.26 -22.26
CA GLU A 60 -17.02 25.12 -23.44
C GLU A 60 -17.22 23.63 -23.76
N ALA A 61 -18.48 23.19 -23.89
CA ALA A 61 -18.83 21.83 -24.31
C ALA A 61 -18.55 21.67 -25.80
N LYS A 62 -17.28 21.38 -26.12
CA LYS A 62 -16.83 21.09 -27.48
C LYS A 62 -16.45 19.63 -27.57
N ALA A 63 -17.22 18.85 -28.33
CA ALA A 63 -16.91 17.45 -28.59
C ALA A 63 -15.45 17.27 -29.03
N GLY A 64 -14.76 16.34 -28.38
CA GLY A 64 -13.34 16.05 -28.55
C GLY A 64 -12.38 16.93 -27.74
N ALA A 65 -12.83 18.01 -27.11
CA ALA A 65 -11.97 18.83 -26.26
C ALA A 65 -11.63 18.10 -24.95
N VAL A 66 -10.43 18.36 -24.43
CA VAL A 66 -9.94 17.79 -23.16
C VAL A 66 -10.00 18.86 -22.09
N VAL A 67 -10.62 18.50 -20.97
CA VAL A 67 -10.62 19.32 -19.76
C VAL A 67 -9.56 18.77 -18.82
N GLN A 68 -8.72 19.65 -18.31
CA GLN A 68 -7.76 19.34 -17.25
C GLN A 68 -8.14 20.08 -15.98
N CYS A 69 -8.15 19.36 -14.87
CA CYS A 69 -8.34 19.92 -13.54
C CYS A 69 -7.18 19.51 -12.64
N SER A 70 -6.67 20.47 -11.86
CA SER A 70 -5.66 20.18 -10.84
C SER A 70 -6.33 19.62 -9.59
N LEU A 71 -5.64 18.76 -8.86
CA LEU A 71 -6.16 18.22 -7.62
C LEU A 71 -5.10 18.13 -6.52
N THR A 72 -5.56 18.19 -5.28
CA THR A 72 -4.73 18.05 -4.08
C THR A 72 -5.40 17.09 -3.10
N SER A 73 -4.65 16.14 -2.57
CA SER A 73 -5.09 15.20 -1.52
C SER A 73 -3.89 14.78 -0.68
N GLU A 74 -4.05 14.64 0.64
CA GLU A 74 -2.96 14.25 1.54
C GLU A 74 -1.69 15.11 1.39
N GLY A 75 -1.86 16.40 1.06
CA GLY A 75 -0.75 17.33 0.80
C GLY A 75 0.03 17.08 -0.50
N LYS A 76 -0.35 16.07 -1.28
CA LYS A 76 0.19 15.75 -2.60
C LYS A 76 -0.67 16.36 -3.70
N LYS A 77 -0.05 16.70 -4.82
CA LYS A 77 -0.70 17.26 -6.00
C LYS A 77 -0.82 16.20 -7.08
N GLY A 78 -1.79 16.37 -7.96
CA GLY A 78 -1.95 15.59 -9.17
C GLY A 78 -2.84 16.32 -10.16
N ASP A 79 -3.15 15.65 -11.25
CA ASP A 79 -4.03 16.16 -12.29
C ASP A 79 -5.03 15.09 -12.70
N VAL A 80 -6.21 15.52 -13.12
CA VAL A 80 -7.23 14.68 -13.73
C VAL A 80 -7.69 15.32 -15.02
N THR A 81 -7.80 14.51 -16.06
CA THR A 81 -8.31 14.93 -17.36
C THR A 81 -9.51 14.08 -17.76
N ALA A 82 -10.37 14.66 -18.60
CA ALA A 82 -11.46 13.97 -19.24
C ALA A 82 -11.72 14.60 -20.61
N LYS A 83 -12.19 13.80 -21.55
CA LYS A 83 -12.61 14.24 -22.87
C LYS A 83 -14.10 14.52 -22.90
N ILE A 84 -14.48 15.63 -23.50
CA ILE A 84 -15.87 15.96 -23.78
C ILE A 84 -16.32 15.12 -24.98
N ALA A 85 -17.30 14.24 -24.77
CA ALA A 85 -17.78 13.27 -25.75
C ALA A 85 -18.71 13.89 -26.79
N ASP A 86 -19.53 14.86 -26.39
CA ASP A 86 -20.60 15.47 -27.19
C ASP A 86 -20.72 16.98 -26.94
N ASP A 87 -21.63 17.63 -27.66
CA ASP A 87 -21.98 19.05 -27.52
C ASP A 87 -22.89 19.35 -26.31
N GLU A 88 -23.40 18.31 -25.64
CA GLU A 88 -24.10 18.40 -24.36
C GLU A 88 -23.13 18.51 -23.17
N GLY A 89 -21.86 18.15 -23.39
CA GLY A 89 -20.78 18.25 -22.41
C GLY A 89 -20.61 16.99 -21.57
N THR A 90 -21.06 15.84 -22.05
CA THR A 90 -20.80 14.52 -21.44
C THR A 90 -19.29 14.28 -21.37
N LEU A 91 -18.80 13.79 -20.24
CA LEU A 91 -17.39 13.47 -20.05
C LEU A 91 -17.11 11.98 -20.25
N SER A 92 -15.94 11.68 -20.80
CA SER A 92 -15.45 10.34 -21.15
C SER A 92 -13.92 10.30 -21.06
N ASP A 93 -13.31 9.12 -21.28
CA ASP A 93 -11.85 8.95 -21.36
C ASP A 93 -11.10 9.60 -20.18
N TYR A 94 -11.50 9.25 -18.95
CA TYR A 94 -10.91 9.81 -17.74
C TYR A 94 -9.49 9.29 -17.53
N GLU A 95 -8.54 10.20 -17.33
CA GLU A 95 -7.16 9.89 -16.97
C GLU A 95 -6.77 10.69 -15.73
N ALA A 96 -6.11 10.03 -14.77
CA ALA A 96 -5.68 10.66 -13.54
C ALA A 96 -4.20 10.39 -13.29
N ASP A 97 -3.41 11.46 -13.25
CA ASP A 97 -2.01 11.45 -12.82
C ASP A 97 -1.96 11.71 -11.31
N VAL A 98 -1.99 10.62 -10.55
CA VAL A 98 -2.21 10.64 -9.10
C VAL A 98 -1.30 9.66 -8.37
N ASP A 99 -0.20 9.23 -8.99
CA ASP A 99 0.71 8.22 -8.44
C ASP A 99 1.25 8.65 -7.07
N GLU A 100 1.64 9.92 -6.89
CA GLU A 100 2.12 10.43 -5.60
C GLU A 100 1.05 10.39 -4.50
N ILE A 101 -0.21 10.63 -4.88
CA ILE A 101 -1.35 10.58 -3.94
C ILE A 101 -1.65 9.13 -3.57
N GLN A 102 -1.67 8.22 -4.55
CA GLN A 102 -1.90 6.80 -4.30
C GLN A 102 -0.77 6.20 -3.45
N LEU A 103 0.49 6.60 -3.65
CA LEU A 103 1.59 6.18 -2.78
C LEU A 103 1.38 6.64 -1.33
N ALA A 104 0.99 7.90 -1.11
CA ALA A 104 0.71 8.40 0.23
C ALA A 104 -0.44 7.63 0.91
N LEU A 105 -1.49 7.28 0.17
CA LEU A 105 -2.58 6.44 0.69
C LEU A 105 -2.11 5.01 1.00
N ILE A 106 -1.26 4.43 0.16
CA ILE A 106 -0.65 3.10 0.39
C ILE A 106 0.17 3.09 1.69
N GLU A 107 0.94 4.15 1.95
CA GLU A 107 1.72 4.31 3.18
C GLU A 107 0.81 4.39 4.41
N GLN A 108 -0.24 5.22 4.35
CA GLN A 108 -1.23 5.32 5.43
C GLN A 108 -1.95 4.00 5.69
N ASN A 109 -2.48 3.37 4.64
CA ASN A 109 -3.18 2.09 4.74
C ASN A 109 -2.27 0.98 5.30
N ALA A 110 -0.97 1.03 5.02
CA ALA A 110 -0.03 0.07 5.58
C ALA A 110 0.20 0.24 7.09
N GLU A 111 0.21 1.48 7.59
CA GLU A 111 0.28 1.76 9.03
C GLU A 111 -0.99 1.33 9.76
N GLU A 112 -2.16 1.47 9.13
CA GLU A 112 -3.45 1.04 9.68
C GLU A 112 -3.59 -0.49 9.71
N GLU A 113 -3.16 -1.18 8.64
CA GLU A 113 -3.24 -2.65 8.51
C GLU A 113 -2.33 -3.37 9.52
N GLU A 114 -1.18 -2.78 9.86
CA GLU A 114 -0.19 -3.37 10.77
C GLU A 114 0.10 -2.43 11.95
N SER A 115 -0.58 -2.66 13.07
CA SER A 115 -0.46 -1.89 14.32
C SER A 115 0.97 -1.69 14.87
N GLY A 116 1.91 -2.55 14.43
CA GLY A 116 3.32 -2.45 14.77
C GLY A 116 4.12 -1.51 13.87
N LEU A 117 3.53 -0.90 12.86
CA LEU A 117 4.20 -0.15 11.82
C LEU A 117 3.87 1.35 11.91
N SER A 118 4.85 2.20 11.60
CA SER A 118 4.70 3.66 11.53
C SER A 118 5.82 4.25 10.67
N GLN A 119 5.69 5.49 10.24
CA GLN A 119 6.68 6.18 9.41
C GLN A 119 7.03 5.38 8.15
N VAL A 120 6.02 4.87 7.46
CA VAL A 120 6.21 4.15 6.21
C VAL A 120 6.60 5.13 5.12
N ASP A 121 7.66 4.82 4.39
CA ASP A 121 8.21 5.62 3.30
C ASP A 121 8.52 4.72 2.12
N CYS A 122 7.76 4.88 1.04
CA CYS A 122 7.88 4.14 -0.19
C CYS A 122 8.65 4.97 -1.24
N PRO A 123 9.53 4.35 -2.05
CA PRO A 123 10.28 5.08 -3.06
C PRO A 123 9.34 5.80 -4.04
N SER A 124 9.60 7.08 -4.35
CA SER A 124 8.80 7.89 -5.27
C SER A 124 8.74 7.36 -6.71
N SER A 125 9.66 6.46 -7.09
CA SER A 125 9.65 5.76 -8.38
C SER A 125 8.65 4.59 -8.43
N SER A 126 8.02 4.27 -7.31
CA SER A 126 7.00 3.22 -7.22
C SER A 126 5.76 3.64 -8.00
N LYS A 127 5.20 2.72 -8.79
CA LYS A 127 3.97 2.96 -9.56
C LYS A 127 2.79 2.21 -8.95
N PRO A 128 1.88 2.90 -8.26
CA PRO A 128 0.65 2.31 -7.74
C PRO A 128 -0.19 1.66 -8.84
N LYS A 129 -0.54 0.40 -8.61
CA LYS A 129 -1.52 -0.35 -9.41
C LYS A 129 -1.90 -1.63 -8.68
N LYS A 130 -3.10 -2.14 -8.94
CA LYS A 130 -3.51 -3.43 -8.39
C LYS A 130 -2.48 -4.53 -8.69
N GLY A 131 -2.12 -5.27 -7.65
CA GLY A 131 -1.14 -6.36 -7.71
C GLY A 131 0.32 -5.91 -7.63
N ALA A 132 0.61 -4.61 -7.54
CA ALA A 132 1.97 -4.14 -7.34
C ALA A 132 2.52 -4.54 -5.96
N THR A 133 3.82 -4.81 -5.92
CA THR A 133 4.57 -5.03 -4.67
C THR A 133 5.59 -3.92 -4.49
N PHE A 134 5.57 -3.30 -3.32
CA PHE A 134 6.49 -2.23 -2.93
C PHE A 134 7.42 -2.71 -1.83
N PHE A 135 8.65 -2.21 -1.89
CA PHE A 135 9.66 -2.37 -0.85
C PHE A 135 9.87 -1.01 -0.19
N CYS A 136 9.10 -0.75 0.85
CA CYS A 136 9.14 0.50 1.58
C CYS A 136 10.02 0.34 2.81
N THR A 137 10.39 1.46 3.40
CA THR A 137 11.01 1.49 4.73
C THR A 137 9.97 1.90 5.75
N GLY A 138 10.11 1.46 7.00
CA GLY A 138 9.20 1.86 8.05
C GLY A 138 9.71 1.50 9.44
N LYS A 139 9.21 2.21 10.44
CA LYS A 139 9.51 1.97 11.85
C LYS A 139 8.62 0.86 12.38
N ILE A 140 9.24 -0.27 12.67
CA ILE A 140 8.60 -1.46 13.21
C ILE A 140 8.78 -1.48 14.73
N SER A 141 7.67 -1.65 15.43
CA SER A 141 7.59 -1.75 16.89
C SER A 141 8.54 -2.83 17.41
N GLY A 142 9.47 -2.37 18.24
CA GLY A 142 10.54 -3.18 18.80
C GLY A 142 11.65 -3.60 17.85
N SER A 143 11.55 -3.37 16.55
CA SER A 143 12.61 -3.71 15.58
C SER A 143 13.38 -2.49 15.07
N GLY A 144 12.88 -1.27 15.32
CA GLY A 144 13.43 -0.05 14.73
C GLY A 144 13.03 0.06 13.26
N PHE A 145 13.79 0.80 12.45
CA PHE A 145 13.53 0.87 11.01
C PHE A 145 13.87 -0.45 10.31
N GLY A 146 13.01 -0.87 9.38
CA GLY A 146 13.19 -2.09 8.60
C GLY A 146 12.49 -2.02 7.25
N VAL A 147 12.60 -3.10 6.49
CA VAL A 147 11.94 -3.23 5.19
C VAL A 147 10.50 -3.70 5.40
N VAL A 148 9.58 -2.99 4.75
CA VAL A 148 8.15 -3.27 4.72
C VAL A 148 7.82 -3.72 3.29
N VAL A 149 7.29 -4.92 3.16
CA VAL A 149 6.83 -5.42 1.85
C VAL A 149 5.33 -5.21 1.78
N ILE A 150 4.90 -4.30 0.93
CA ILE A 150 3.50 -3.94 0.75
C ILE A 150 3.01 -4.54 -0.56
N ASN A 151 1.87 -5.22 -0.54
CA ASN A 151 1.22 -5.72 -1.75
C ASN A 151 -0.11 -4.98 -1.92
N GLN A 152 -0.25 -4.21 -2.99
CA GLN A 152 -1.51 -3.56 -3.31
C GLN A 152 -2.49 -4.59 -3.85
N THR A 153 -3.64 -4.71 -3.20
CA THR A 153 -4.64 -5.75 -3.46
C THR A 153 -5.78 -5.29 -4.36
N ALA A 154 -6.03 -3.98 -4.42
CA ALA A 154 -7.09 -3.38 -5.22
C ALA A 154 -6.68 -1.99 -5.75
N GLU A 155 -7.49 -1.48 -6.68
CA GLU A 155 -7.28 -0.15 -7.28
C GLU A 155 -7.46 0.98 -6.27
N ASP A 156 -8.29 0.74 -5.24
CA ASP A 156 -8.58 1.68 -4.15
C ASP A 156 -7.45 1.88 -3.14
N SER A 157 -6.23 1.46 -3.50
CA SER A 157 -5.04 1.52 -2.66
C SER A 157 -5.10 0.62 -1.41
N SER A 158 -6.02 -0.36 -1.34
CA SER A 158 -6.01 -1.39 -0.28
C SER A 158 -4.75 -2.25 -0.34
N VAL A 159 -4.17 -2.59 0.83
CA VAL A 159 -2.88 -3.28 0.90
C VAL A 159 -2.87 -4.52 1.79
N LYS A 160 -1.89 -5.38 1.56
CA LYS A 160 -1.44 -6.40 2.51
C LYS A 160 0.02 -6.16 2.87
N VAL A 161 0.28 -6.05 4.17
CA VAL A 161 1.61 -5.73 4.70
C VAL A 161 2.32 -7.01 5.16
N LYS A 162 3.61 -7.13 4.82
CA LYS A 162 4.51 -8.14 5.37
C LYS A 162 5.76 -7.46 5.91
N LEU A 163 5.97 -7.59 7.21
CA LEU A 163 7.15 -7.06 7.88
C LEU A 163 8.35 -8.02 7.71
N GLN A 164 9.41 -7.55 7.04
CA GLN A 164 10.68 -8.28 6.97
C GLN A 164 11.48 -8.05 8.25
N LYS A 165 11.09 -8.73 9.33
CA LYS A 165 11.85 -8.67 10.58
C LYS A 165 13.21 -9.34 10.41
N ARG A 166 14.28 -8.64 10.80
CA ARG A 166 15.65 -9.16 10.71
C ARG A 166 15.79 -10.41 11.58
N LYS A 167 16.28 -11.51 11.02
CA LYS A 167 16.71 -12.68 11.79
C LYS A 167 18.06 -12.38 12.44
N LEU A 168 18.17 -12.58 13.75
CA LEU A 168 19.44 -12.52 14.45
C LEU A 168 20.25 -13.77 14.15
N ARG A 169 21.57 -13.61 13.99
CA ARG A 169 22.49 -14.74 13.82
C ARG A 169 22.60 -15.48 15.15
N THR A 170 21.96 -16.63 15.25
CA THR A 170 21.91 -17.46 16.47
C THR A 170 23.31 -17.84 16.95
N SER A 171 24.24 -18.12 16.04
CA SER A 171 25.64 -18.38 16.41
C SER A 171 26.31 -17.18 17.10
N GLN A 172 25.95 -15.95 16.75
CA GLN A 172 26.46 -14.75 17.43
C GLN A 172 25.83 -14.60 18.82
N ILE A 173 24.55 -14.92 18.95
CA ILE A 173 23.86 -14.96 20.25
C ILE A 173 24.52 -16.00 21.16
N GLU A 174 24.72 -17.22 20.67
CA GLU A 174 25.38 -18.31 21.41
C GLU A 174 26.78 -17.89 21.86
N ARG A 175 27.60 -17.32 20.97
CA ARG A 175 28.94 -16.80 21.32
C ARG A 175 28.88 -15.73 22.42
N ASN A 176 27.93 -14.79 22.32
CA ASN A 176 27.76 -13.73 23.31
C ASN A 176 27.33 -14.29 24.68
N ILE A 177 26.38 -15.23 24.70
CA ILE A 177 25.94 -15.90 25.93
C ILE A 177 27.10 -16.73 26.50
N THR A 178 27.77 -17.56 25.70
CA THR A 178 28.94 -18.35 26.12
C THR A 178 30.00 -17.45 26.76
N SER A 179 30.29 -16.29 26.16
CA SER A 179 31.24 -15.32 26.72
C SER A 179 30.76 -14.77 28.07
N ALA A 180 29.46 -14.49 28.21
CA ALA A 180 28.87 -14.03 29.46
C ALA A 180 28.91 -15.10 30.57
N VAL A 181 28.64 -16.37 30.25
CA VAL A 181 28.72 -17.47 31.25
C VAL A 181 30.17 -17.79 31.61
N LYS A 182 31.09 -17.74 30.64
CA LYS A 182 32.53 -17.96 30.87
C LYS A 182 33.13 -16.91 31.80
N LYS A 183 32.70 -15.65 31.69
CA LYS A 183 33.07 -14.57 32.63
C LYS A 183 32.64 -14.86 34.08
N ARG A 184 31.68 -15.77 34.28
CA ARG A 184 31.23 -16.25 35.61
C ARG A 184 31.89 -17.57 36.02
N GLY A 185 32.96 -17.99 35.34
CA GLY A 185 33.69 -19.22 35.66
C GLY A 185 33.05 -20.51 35.14
N ILE A 186 31.99 -20.42 34.32
CA ILE A 186 31.29 -21.59 33.80
C ILE A 186 31.74 -21.83 32.35
N ASN A 187 32.49 -22.90 32.13
CA ASN A 187 32.74 -23.39 30.77
C ASN A 187 31.51 -24.19 30.32
N ALA A 188 30.77 -23.68 29.34
CA ALA A 188 29.53 -24.31 28.90
C ALA A 188 29.31 -24.18 27.39
N LYS A 189 28.61 -25.17 26.84
CA LYS A 189 28.06 -25.13 25.49
C LYS A 189 26.67 -24.52 25.55
N VAL A 190 26.46 -23.46 24.79
CA VAL A 190 25.15 -22.80 24.66
C VAL A 190 24.49 -23.28 23.37
N SER A 191 23.21 -23.60 23.44
CA SER A 191 22.38 -23.91 22.28
C SER A 191 21.12 -23.06 22.34
N CYS A 192 20.93 -22.21 21.34
CA CYS A 192 19.76 -21.37 21.20
C CYS A 192 18.84 -21.91 20.09
N PRO A 193 17.57 -21.44 19.98
CA PRO A 193 16.68 -21.85 18.92
C PRO A 193 17.29 -21.50 17.57
N GLY A 194 17.07 -22.34 16.55
CA GLY A 194 17.70 -22.18 15.23
C GLY A 194 17.34 -20.88 14.49
N THR A 195 16.30 -20.16 14.91
CA THR A 195 15.97 -18.82 14.41
C THR A 195 15.50 -17.96 15.57
N VAL A 196 16.06 -16.76 15.69
CA VAL A 196 15.62 -15.73 16.62
C VAL A 196 15.31 -14.47 15.82
N THR A 197 14.06 -14.02 15.87
CA THR A 197 13.63 -12.79 15.20
C THR A 197 14.01 -11.59 16.06
N SER A 198 14.59 -10.56 15.45
CA SER A 198 14.93 -9.31 16.12
C SER A 198 13.65 -8.57 16.50
N GLN A 199 13.36 -8.48 17.80
CA GLN A 199 12.19 -7.80 18.34
C GLN A 199 12.43 -7.46 19.80
N LYS A 200 12.51 -6.18 20.15
CA LYS A 200 12.61 -5.68 21.52
C LYS A 200 11.49 -6.27 22.38
N GLY A 201 11.86 -6.71 23.57
CA GLY A 201 10.97 -7.37 24.51
C GLY A 201 10.68 -8.83 24.19
N SER A 202 11.00 -9.32 22.99
CA SER A 202 10.85 -10.75 22.69
C SER A 202 11.76 -11.59 23.57
N VAL A 203 11.28 -12.78 23.88
CA VAL A 203 11.93 -13.72 24.78
C VAL A 203 12.21 -15.00 24.02
N PHE A 204 13.43 -15.52 24.18
CA PHE A 204 13.79 -16.84 23.68
C PHE A 204 14.60 -17.58 24.74
N ARG A 205 14.60 -18.91 24.65
CA ARG A 205 15.25 -19.80 25.61
C ARG A 205 16.46 -20.44 24.98
N CYS A 206 17.61 -20.35 25.65
CA CYS A 206 18.80 -21.09 25.27
C CYS A 206 19.14 -22.10 26.37
N THR A 207 19.56 -23.29 25.96
CA THR A 207 20.07 -24.32 26.87
C THR A 207 21.56 -24.12 27.06
N VAL A 208 22.02 -24.14 28.30
CA VAL A 208 23.43 -24.06 28.66
C VAL A 208 23.83 -25.37 29.31
N ARG A 209 24.71 -26.13 28.66
CA ARG A 209 25.21 -27.42 29.11
C ARG A 209 26.67 -27.31 29.56
N ASN A 210 26.95 -27.66 30.81
CA ASN A 210 28.31 -27.80 31.28
C ASN A 210 28.86 -29.17 30.82
N PRO A 211 29.91 -29.23 30.00
CA PRO A 211 30.47 -30.49 29.51
C PRO A 211 31.17 -31.30 30.61
N ALA A 212 31.63 -30.67 31.70
CA ALA A 212 32.38 -31.34 32.75
C ALA A 212 31.50 -32.24 33.64
N ASN A 213 30.24 -31.86 33.86
CA ASN A 213 29.32 -32.61 34.74
C ASN A 213 27.98 -32.97 34.08
N GLY A 214 27.79 -32.59 32.82
CA GLY A 214 26.55 -32.86 32.08
C GLY A 214 25.33 -32.03 32.51
N LYS A 215 25.43 -31.19 33.55
CA LYS A 215 24.32 -30.38 34.06
C LYS A 215 23.87 -29.38 32.99
N GLN A 216 22.56 -29.25 32.85
CA GLN A 216 21.92 -28.31 31.93
C GLN A 216 21.06 -27.32 32.71
N ILE A 217 21.07 -26.07 32.27
CA ILE A 217 20.15 -25.02 32.73
C ILE A 217 19.55 -24.33 31.52
N THR A 218 18.36 -23.77 31.69
CA THR A 218 17.72 -22.93 30.69
C THR A 218 17.96 -21.46 31.03
N ILE A 219 18.43 -20.69 30.05
CA ILE A 219 18.55 -19.24 30.15
C ILE A 219 17.45 -18.61 29.30
N VAL A 220 16.67 -17.74 29.92
CA VAL A 220 15.69 -16.88 29.28
C VAL A 220 16.39 -15.59 28.87
N ALA A 221 16.50 -15.36 27.57
CA ALA A 221 17.05 -14.14 26.99
C ALA A 221 15.92 -13.22 26.54
N LYS A 222 15.85 -12.01 27.11
CA LYS A 222 14.90 -10.96 26.72
C LYS A 222 15.62 -9.90 25.90
N GLN A 223 15.24 -9.70 24.64
CA GLN A 223 15.87 -8.71 23.78
C GLN A 223 15.60 -7.28 24.27
N LYS A 224 16.64 -6.45 24.40
CA LYS A 224 16.56 -5.04 24.78
C LYS A 224 16.27 -4.12 23.60
N ASP A 225 16.76 -4.51 22.43
CA ASP A 225 16.68 -3.75 21.20
C ASP A 225 16.81 -4.67 19.99
N SER A 226 16.75 -4.08 18.81
CA SER A 226 16.93 -4.78 17.55
C SER A 226 18.39 -4.98 17.15
N ALA A 227 19.35 -4.35 17.83
CA ALA A 227 20.77 -4.55 17.61
C ALA A 227 21.26 -5.93 18.12
N GLY A 228 20.40 -6.65 18.85
CA GLY A 228 20.71 -7.98 19.38
C GLY A 228 21.26 -7.93 20.80
N ASN A 229 21.01 -6.84 21.54
CA ASN A 229 21.30 -6.78 22.97
C ASN A 229 20.20 -7.49 23.76
N PHE A 230 20.55 -8.16 24.87
CA PHE A 230 19.60 -8.93 25.66
C PHE A 230 19.91 -8.93 27.17
N ASP A 231 18.86 -9.02 27.98
CA ASP A 231 18.95 -9.41 29.39
C ASP A 231 18.88 -10.93 29.51
N LEU A 232 19.71 -11.50 30.39
CA LEU A 232 19.74 -12.93 30.65
C LEU A 232 19.22 -13.22 32.07
N LYS A 233 18.28 -14.16 32.18
CA LYS A 233 17.80 -14.71 33.45
C LYS A 233 17.86 -16.23 33.41
N VAL A 234 18.22 -16.85 34.53
CA VAL A 234 18.15 -18.31 34.68
C VAL A 234 16.70 -18.69 34.99
N GLU A 235 16.16 -19.67 34.27
CA GLU A 235 14.89 -20.30 34.59
C GLU A 235 15.18 -21.40 35.62
N ASN A 236 14.72 -21.19 36.84
CA ASN A 236 14.85 -22.16 37.95
C ASN A 236 13.70 -23.15 37.93
#